data_AF-A0A5B0P1Q1-F1
#
_entry.id   AF-A0A5B0P1Q1-F1
#
_cell.length_a   1.000
_cell.length_b   1.000
_cell.length_c   1.000
_cell.angle_alpha   90.00
_cell.angle_beta   90.00
_cell.angle_gamma   90.00
#
_symmetry.space_group_name_H-M   'P 1'
#
loop_
_entity.id
_entity.type
_entity.pdbx_description
1 polymer ?
#
loop_
_entity_poly.entity_id
_entity_poly.type
_entity_poly.pdbx_seq_one_letter_code
_entity_poly.pdbx_strand_id
1 'polypeptide(L)'
;MPSSQFLSRTENLLGSRLVIAVGSLLAGGALYASSTRVPSAIIKSTRSEPLPDDLEYWIITEKPRALRHLLAAFGPDGSNAPGTVAGVMVASPSRPGSYHDKETENEDYFFHWTRDANLCLQVVIRKLSEAESGVDLQLVSTRPQEAPGIPSLKRALEVIVRESVTFNGQLQQVLNLSGGPLDGGLGEPKFLVDGSRFDGPWRRPQNDGPAIRASAMIQYARHLISRRPNLEQVFDFIAAHLYHRDNPQLQIQLDIDHVCRSWSEPSSDLWEEVEANYGGHFYTLMVQRKSVQDFLDFTRSLPSEKQPSDQEYYLATLAKMDERLEHFWNPEGLPAREGGNPENPNNSFVPFSTKPHILPTLDRVDGQPKPSQVDTAVLLAVNHTAGSNQPQNWLPSSDRVLATLDRLVEVFEQLYPINRSKQGTGIAIGRYPVESNSRRF
;
A
#
# COMPACT_ATOMS: atom_id res chain seq x y z
N MET A 1 -35.35 27.79 41.16
CA MET A 1 -35.16 26.93 39.97
C MET A 1 -33.69 26.91 39.63
N PRO A 2 -32.95 25.84 39.97
CA PRO A 2 -31.55 25.70 39.60
C PRO A 2 -31.36 24.77 38.39
N SER A 3 -30.33 25.09 37.63
CA SER A 3 -29.83 24.44 36.41
C SER A 3 -29.30 23.02 36.66
N SER A 4 -29.71 22.06 35.84
CA SER A 4 -29.23 20.68 35.85
C SER A 4 -27.90 20.52 35.11
N GLN A 5 -26.91 19.96 35.80
CA GLN A 5 -25.68 19.42 35.24
C GLN A 5 -25.98 18.09 34.52
N PHE A 6 -25.59 17.96 33.25
CA PHE A 6 -25.40 16.67 32.59
C PHE A 6 -23.90 16.42 32.48
N LEU A 7 -23.35 15.67 33.44
CA LEU A 7 -22.01 15.07 33.33
C LEU A 7 -22.15 13.74 32.61
N SER A 8 -21.52 13.65 31.44
CA SER A 8 -21.36 12.43 30.66
C SER A 8 -20.53 11.40 31.43
N ARG A 9 -21.11 10.22 31.68
CA ARG A 9 -20.41 9.03 32.18
C ARG A 9 -19.56 8.42 31.04
N THR A 10 -18.37 8.96 30.79
CA THR A 10 -17.35 8.28 29.96
C THR A 10 -15.91 8.43 30.48
N GLU A 11 -15.67 9.14 31.58
CA GLU A 11 -14.29 9.39 32.05
C GLU A 11 -13.64 8.26 32.86
N ASN A 12 -14.29 7.09 33.05
CA ASN A 12 -13.74 6.00 33.87
C ASN A 12 -13.40 4.69 33.13
N LEU A 13 -13.24 4.70 31.80
CA LEU A 13 -12.87 3.49 31.04
C LEU A 13 -11.59 3.57 30.19
N LEU A 14 -10.89 4.71 30.20
CA LEU A 14 -9.61 4.88 29.50
C LEU A 14 -8.50 5.22 30.50
N GLY A 15 -8.18 4.25 31.35
CA GLY A 15 -7.03 4.30 32.24
C GLY A 15 -5.72 4.05 31.48
N SER A 16 -4.96 5.13 31.24
CA SER A 16 -3.49 5.16 31.15
C SER A 16 -2.78 4.05 30.35
N ARG A 17 -3.13 3.87 29.07
CA ARG A 17 -2.30 3.11 28.10
C ARG A 17 -2.19 3.71 26.68
N LEU A 18 -2.75 4.88 26.42
CA LEU A 18 -2.71 5.52 25.10
C LEU A 18 -1.91 6.83 25.14
N VAL A 19 -0.60 6.74 25.39
CA VAL A 19 0.31 7.87 25.24
C VAL A 19 1.48 7.39 24.40
N ILE A 20 1.62 7.98 23.22
CA ILE A 20 2.59 7.71 22.13
C ILE A 20 2.13 6.67 21.09
N ALA A 21 1.13 7.08 20.30
CA ALA A 21 0.94 6.61 18.92
C ALA A 21 0.55 7.78 18.00
N VAL A 22 1.08 8.99 18.25
CA VAL A 22 0.98 10.16 17.36
C VAL A 22 2.24 10.98 17.56
N GLY A 23 3.19 10.89 16.63
CA GLY A 23 4.47 11.60 16.78
C GLY A 23 5.46 11.33 15.66
N SER A 24 5.08 11.62 14.41
CA SER A 24 6.02 11.78 13.28
C SER A 24 5.39 12.64 12.18
N LEU A 25 4.83 13.78 12.58
CA LEU A 25 4.50 14.91 11.72
C LEU A 25 5.00 16.15 12.46
N LEU A 26 5.96 16.85 11.84
CA LEU A 26 6.57 18.14 12.23
C LEU A 26 7.95 18.10 12.96
N ALA A 27 9.00 18.22 12.12
CA ALA A 27 10.22 19.04 12.19
C ALA A 27 10.88 19.51 13.51
N GLY A 28 12.22 19.51 13.49
CA GLY A 28 13.03 20.69 13.86
C GLY A 28 14.04 20.52 15.01
N GLY A 29 15.34 20.60 14.71
CA GLY A 29 16.44 20.33 15.66
C GLY A 29 16.99 21.52 16.44
N ALA A 30 17.95 21.23 17.35
CA ALA A 30 19.21 21.95 17.61
C ALA A 30 19.86 21.48 18.95
N LEU A 31 21.10 20.97 18.86
CA LEU A 31 22.32 21.20 19.69
C LEU A 31 22.21 21.10 21.25
N TYR A 32 23.16 20.58 22.04
CA TYR A 32 24.64 20.64 22.04
C TYR A 32 25.21 19.56 23.00
N ALA A 33 26.50 19.27 22.83
CA ALA A 33 27.32 18.22 23.43
C ALA A 33 27.56 18.22 24.96
N SER A 34 27.92 17.06 25.51
CA SER A 34 29.20 16.86 26.23
C SER A 34 29.46 15.38 26.56
N SER A 35 30.68 14.92 26.30
CA SER A 35 31.13 13.54 26.52
C SER A 35 31.58 13.29 27.95
N THR A 36 31.36 12.07 28.46
CA THR A 36 32.36 11.39 29.32
C THR A 36 32.35 9.87 29.06
N ARG A 37 33.53 9.28 28.94
CA ARG A 37 33.75 7.83 28.78
C ARG A 37 33.63 7.12 30.13
N VAL A 38 33.08 5.90 30.14
CA VAL A 38 33.16 4.94 31.27
C VAL A 38 33.66 3.58 30.76
N PRO A 39 34.45 2.82 31.54
CA PRO A 39 35.22 1.67 31.06
C PRO A 39 34.40 0.39 30.90
N SER A 40 34.93 -0.49 30.06
CA SER A 40 34.38 -1.77 29.65
C SER A 40 34.15 -2.76 30.81
N ALA A 41 32.90 -3.19 30.98
CA ALA A 41 32.55 -4.43 31.65
C ALA A 41 31.60 -5.24 30.74
N ILE A 42 31.86 -6.53 30.65
CA ILE A 42 31.15 -7.49 29.79
C ILE A 42 29.71 -7.65 30.33
N ILE A 43 28.72 -7.14 29.59
CA ILE A 43 27.29 -7.25 29.93
C ILE A 43 26.62 -8.21 28.94
N LYS A 44 25.95 -9.24 29.46
CA LYS A 44 25.02 -10.11 28.73
C LYS A 44 24.03 -9.21 27.98
N SER A 45 23.92 -9.38 26.65
CA SER A 45 23.09 -8.55 25.78
C SER A 45 21.60 -8.66 26.13
N THR A 46 21.14 -7.85 27.08
CA THR A 46 19.80 -7.30 27.08
C THR A 46 19.86 -6.09 26.16
N ARG A 47 19.36 -6.25 24.92
CA ARG A 47 19.32 -5.15 23.95
C ARG A 47 18.36 -4.09 24.51
N SER A 48 18.93 -3.03 25.08
CA SER A 48 18.17 -1.88 25.59
C SER A 48 17.37 -1.25 24.44
N GLU A 49 16.24 -0.64 24.76
CA GLU A 49 15.51 0.18 23.78
C GLU A 49 16.47 1.22 23.17
N PRO A 50 16.46 1.42 21.85
CA PRO A 50 17.26 2.47 21.24
C PRO A 50 16.85 3.81 21.85
N LEU A 51 17.82 4.60 22.30
CA LEU A 51 17.54 5.94 22.80
C LEU A 51 16.92 6.78 21.65
N PRO A 52 16.16 7.85 21.94
CA PRO A 52 15.60 8.72 20.89
C PRO A 52 16.65 9.16 19.86
N ASP A 53 17.89 9.43 20.30
CA ASP A 53 19.03 9.75 19.44
C ASP A 53 19.44 8.59 18.52
N ASP A 54 19.32 7.33 18.97
CA ASP A 54 19.60 6.14 18.17
C ASP A 54 18.53 5.92 17.09
N LEU A 55 17.25 6.19 17.40
CA LEU A 55 16.16 6.06 16.43
C LEU A 55 16.27 7.14 15.35
N GLU A 56 16.47 8.40 15.73
CA GLU A 56 16.66 9.50 14.78
C GLU A 56 17.88 9.24 13.88
N TYR A 57 18.99 8.81 14.47
CA TYR A 57 20.18 8.42 13.72
C TYR A 57 19.88 7.26 12.76
N TRP A 58 19.21 6.21 13.22
CA TRP A 58 18.81 5.09 12.36
C TRP A 58 17.93 5.56 11.19
N ILE A 59 16.92 6.40 11.44
CA ILE A 59 16.03 6.96 10.40
C ILE A 59 16.83 7.74 9.35
N ILE A 60 17.77 8.59 9.78
CA ILE A 60 18.64 9.37 8.87
C ILE A 60 19.48 8.43 7.99
N THR A 61 20.01 7.34 8.55
CA THR A 61 20.83 6.38 7.79
C THR A 61 20.01 5.46 6.88
N GLU A 62 18.82 5.03 7.33
CA GLU A 62 18.03 4.02 6.64
C GLU A 62 17.21 4.62 5.49
N LYS A 63 16.71 5.87 5.59
CA LYS A 63 15.98 6.55 4.51
C LYS A 63 16.69 6.47 3.14
N PRO A 64 17.95 6.91 2.99
CA PRO A 64 18.65 6.84 1.71
C PRO A 64 18.99 5.39 1.31
N ARG A 65 19.14 4.47 2.26
CA ARG A 65 19.36 3.05 1.98
C ARG A 65 18.10 2.39 1.41
N ALA A 66 16.95 2.59 2.05
CA ALA A 66 15.66 2.09 1.59
C ALA A 66 15.33 2.63 0.19
N LEU A 67 15.57 3.93 -0.07
CA LEU A 67 15.39 4.50 -1.41
C LEU A 67 16.32 3.84 -2.44
N ARG A 68 17.58 3.57 -2.10
CA ARG A 68 18.50 2.85 -3.00
C ARG A 68 17.99 1.46 -3.35
N HIS A 69 17.51 0.70 -2.37
CA HIS A 69 16.96 -0.64 -2.58
C HIS A 69 15.68 -0.61 -3.42
N LEU A 70 14.81 0.40 -3.19
CA LEU A 70 13.64 0.63 -4.02
C LEU A 70 14.03 0.87 -5.48
N LEU A 71 14.96 1.78 -5.76
CA LEU A 71 15.38 2.07 -7.14
C LEU A 71 16.09 0.88 -7.78
N ALA A 72 16.82 0.07 -7.01
CA ALA A 72 17.47 -1.13 -7.50
C ALA A 72 16.50 -2.22 -7.98
N ALA A 73 15.22 -2.17 -7.58
CA ALA A 73 14.19 -3.11 -8.00
C ALA A 73 13.56 -2.77 -9.36
N PHE A 74 13.83 -1.59 -9.93
CA PHE A 74 13.38 -1.19 -11.26
C PHE A 74 14.44 -1.48 -12.31
N GLY A 75 14.10 -2.23 -13.34
CA GLY A 75 15.00 -2.53 -14.45
C GLY A 75 14.89 -1.55 -15.64
N PRO A 76 15.83 -1.63 -16.59
CA PRO A 76 16.85 -2.69 -16.70
C PRO A 76 18.11 -2.40 -15.85
N ASP A 77 18.28 -1.16 -15.40
CA ASP A 77 19.52 -0.68 -14.77
C ASP A 77 19.60 -0.96 -13.26
N GLY A 78 18.50 -1.36 -12.63
CA GLY A 78 18.44 -1.71 -11.21
C GLY A 78 19.24 -2.98 -10.91
N SER A 79 20.14 -2.90 -9.92
CA SER A 79 21.01 -4.02 -9.57
C SER A 79 20.27 -5.27 -9.08
N ASN A 80 19.02 -5.11 -8.61
CA ASN A 80 18.17 -6.22 -8.16
C ASN A 80 17.20 -6.69 -9.25
N ALA A 81 17.17 -6.05 -10.42
CA ALA A 81 16.32 -6.39 -11.55
C ALA A 81 17.16 -6.72 -12.82
N PRO A 82 18.20 -7.57 -12.75
CA PRO A 82 19.02 -7.85 -13.92
C PRO A 82 18.22 -8.66 -14.96
N GLY A 83 18.31 -8.22 -16.21
CA GLY A 83 17.72 -8.90 -17.37
C GLY A 83 16.22 -8.67 -17.56
N THR A 84 15.62 -7.72 -16.83
CA THR A 84 14.23 -7.31 -17.09
C THR A 84 14.16 -6.27 -18.21
N VAL A 85 13.00 -6.13 -18.83
CA VAL A 85 12.76 -5.01 -19.76
C VAL A 85 12.59 -3.69 -18.99
N ALA A 86 12.71 -2.57 -19.70
CA ALA A 86 12.58 -1.24 -19.12
C ALA A 86 11.19 -0.98 -18.54
N GLY A 87 11.16 -0.38 -17.34
CA GLY A 87 9.92 -0.06 -16.63
C GLY A 87 9.35 -1.19 -15.77
N VAL A 88 9.94 -2.39 -15.83
CA VAL A 88 9.62 -3.48 -14.89
C VAL A 88 10.16 -3.14 -13.52
N MET A 89 9.31 -3.26 -12.50
CA MET A 89 9.75 -3.48 -11.12
C MET A 89 9.58 -4.95 -10.76
N VAL A 90 10.60 -5.56 -10.15
CA VAL A 90 10.49 -6.88 -9.53
C VAL A 90 10.10 -6.78 -8.07
N ALA A 91 9.27 -7.70 -7.57
CA ALA A 91 8.89 -7.73 -6.16
C ALA A 91 10.09 -8.04 -5.25
N SER A 92 10.96 -8.97 -5.67
CA SER A 92 12.23 -9.28 -5.01
C SER A 92 13.26 -9.84 -6.01
N PRO A 93 14.58 -9.68 -5.79
CA PRO A 93 15.60 -10.43 -6.51
C PRO A 93 15.59 -11.94 -6.23
N SER A 94 14.80 -12.40 -5.25
CA SER A 94 14.70 -13.81 -4.86
C SER A 94 14.18 -14.69 -6.00
N ARG A 95 14.96 -15.73 -6.31
CA ARG A 95 14.74 -16.76 -7.34
C ARG A 95 15.10 -18.15 -6.78
N PRO A 96 14.69 -19.25 -7.42
CA PRO A 96 15.22 -20.58 -7.09
C PRO A 96 16.76 -20.56 -7.05
N GLY A 97 17.37 -21.12 -6.01
CA GLY A 97 18.82 -21.06 -5.75
C GLY A 97 19.32 -19.80 -5.03
N SER A 98 18.45 -18.84 -4.67
CA SER A 98 18.87 -17.60 -3.97
C SER A 98 19.11 -17.80 -2.48
N TYR A 99 18.51 -18.83 -1.87
CA TYR A 99 18.65 -19.12 -0.44
C TYR A 99 19.51 -20.36 -0.22
N HIS A 100 20.32 -20.35 0.86
CA HIS A 100 21.14 -21.50 1.24
C HIS A 100 20.32 -22.66 1.80
N ASP A 101 19.16 -22.36 2.37
CA ASP A 101 18.24 -23.36 2.90
C ASP A 101 17.22 -23.76 1.83
N LYS A 102 17.27 -25.04 1.45
CA LYS A 102 16.36 -25.63 0.45
C LYS A 102 14.92 -25.74 0.96
N GLU A 103 14.69 -25.70 2.27
CA GLU A 103 13.34 -25.75 2.84
C GLU A 103 12.62 -24.40 2.75
N THR A 104 13.38 -23.29 2.76
CA THR A 104 12.90 -21.90 2.57
C THR A 104 13.20 -21.36 1.17
N GLU A 105 13.68 -22.20 0.25
CA GLU A 105 14.02 -21.85 -1.14
C GLU A 105 12.76 -21.60 -2.02
N ASN A 106 11.57 -21.75 -1.45
CA ASN A 106 10.28 -21.80 -2.13
C ASN A 106 9.70 -20.44 -2.59
N GLU A 107 10.49 -19.37 -2.56
CA GLU A 107 9.99 -18.02 -2.83
C GLU A 107 10.64 -17.43 -4.09
N ASP A 108 10.13 -17.84 -5.27
CA ASP A 108 10.39 -17.11 -6.52
C ASP A 108 9.49 -15.87 -6.59
N TYR A 109 10.09 -14.70 -6.40
CA TYR A 109 9.42 -13.40 -6.42
C TYR A 109 9.99 -12.50 -7.53
N PHE A 110 10.73 -13.08 -8.49
CA PHE A 110 11.28 -12.35 -9.61
C PHE A 110 10.25 -12.15 -10.73
N PHE A 111 9.13 -11.51 -10.39
CA PHE A 111 8.06 -11.14 -11.32
C PHE A 111 7.63 -9.70 -11.12
N HIS A 112 6.87 -9.19 -12.08
CA HIS A 112 6.24 -7.89 -12.01
C HIS A 112 4.80 -8.02 -11.51
N TRP A 113 4.54 -7.63 -10.26
CA TRP A 113 3.17 -7.49 -9.76
C TRP A 113 2.63 -6.08 -10.00
N THR A 114 1.40 -5.99 -10.51
CA THR A 114 0.74 -4.71 -10.79
C THR A 114 0.61 -3.87 -9.52
N ARG A 115 0.23 -4.47 -8.38
CA ARG A 115 0.12 -3.81 -7.07
C ARG A 115 1.45 -3.24 -6.61
N ASP A 116 2.46 -4.09 -6.49
CA ASP A 116 3.78 -3.77 -5.93
C ASP A 116 4.48 -2.68 -6.73
N ALA A 117 4.53 -2.86 -8.05
CA ALA A 117 5.18 -1.93 -8.96
C ALA A 117 4.56 -0.54 -8.88
N ASN A 118 3.22 -0.46 -8.83
CA ASN A 118 2.54 0.83 -8.88
C ASN A 118 2.46 1.53 -7.51
N LEU A 119 2.41 0.80 -6.38
CA LEU A 119 2.62 1.40 -5.05
C LEU A 119 4.02 2.03 -4.94
N CYS A 120 5.03 1.33 -5.43
CA CYS A 120 6.41 1.80 -5.46
C CYS A 120 6.61 2.96 -6.44
N LEU A 121 5.98 2.90 -7.62
CA LEU A 121 6.03 3.98 -8.60
C LEU A 121 5.46 5.29 -8.02
N GLN A 122 4.39 5.24 -7.22
CA GLN A 122 3.88 6.43 -6.53
C GLN A 122 4.92 7.07 -5.60
N VAL A 123 5.73 6.25 -4.92
CA VAL A 123 6.87 6.72 -4.10
C VAL A 123 7.92 7.37 -5.00
N VAL A 124 8.30 6.73 -6.11
CA VAL A 124 9.29 7.25 -7.06
C VAL A 124 8.84 8.60 -7.65
N ILE A 125 7.56 8.74 -8.02
CA ILE A 125 7.00 10.01 -8.52
C ILE A 125 7.07 11.10 -7.44
N ARG A 126 6.78 10.78 -6.17
CA ARG A 126 6.94 11.75 -5.06
C ARG A 126 8.40 12.18 -4.93
N LYS A 127 9.35 11.23 -4.97
CA LYS A 127 10.79 11.51 -4.88
C LYS A 127 11.31 12.31 -6.07
N LEU A 128 10.78 12.08 -7.27
CA LEU A 128 11.06 12.92 -8.44
C LEU A 128 10.60 14.36 -8.18
N SER A 129 9.38 14.55 -7.68
CA SER A 129 8.84 15.88 -7.36
C SER A 129 9.63 16.61 -6.27
N GLU A 130 10.06 15.89 -5.23
CA GLU A 130 10.93 16.42 -4.18
C GLU A 130 12.29 16.86 -4.76
N ALA A 131 12.96 15.99 -5.52
CA ALA A 131 14.23 16.29 -6.15
C ALA A 131 14.15 17.47 -7.15
N GLU A 132 13.06 17.55 -7.92
CA GLU A 132 12.81 18.68 -8.81
C GLU A 132 12.55 20.00 -8.07
N SER A 133 12.09 19.92 -6.82
CA SER A 133 11.89 21.08 -5.94
C SER A 133 13.14 21.45 -5.16
N GLY A 134 14.27 20.79 -5.42
CA GLY A 134 15.56 21.06 -4.78
C GLY A 134 15.75 20.36 -3.43
N VAL A 135 14.89 19.39 -3.06
CA VAL A 135 15.10 18.58 -1.86
C VAL A 135 16.27 17.64 -2.09
N ASP A 136 17.27 17.70 -1.21
CA ASP A 136 18.35 16.71 -1.18
C ASP A 136 17.85 15.38 -0.61
N LEU A 137 17.87 14.35 -1.44
CA LEU A 137 17.43 13.00 -1.07
C LEU A 137 18.52 12.17 -0.39
N GLN A 138 19.70 12.74 -0.14
CA GLN A 138 20.80 12.16 0.66
C GLN A 138 21.26 10.76 0.24
N LEU A 139 20.99 10.36 -1.01
CA LEU A 139 21.47 9.10 -1.58
C LEU A 139 23.00 9.09 -1.77
N VAL A 140 23.62 10.27 -1.71
CA VAL A 140 25.06 10.47 -1.89
C VAL A 140 25.73 10.65 -0.54
N SER A 141 26.34 9.57 -0.04
CA SER A 141 27.48 9.65 0.86
C SER A 141 28.49 8.60 0.37
N THR A 142 29.70 9.05 0.00
CA THR A 142 30.92 8.30 -0.41
C THR A 142 31.28 8.14 -1.89
N ARG A 143 30.65 8.81 -2.87
CA ARG A 143 31.27 8.90 -4.21
C ARG A 143 31.91 10.29 -4.42
N PRO A 144 33.20 10.37 -4.81
CA PRO A 144 33.78 11.61 -5.30
C PRO A 144 32.91 12.18 -6.41
N GLN A 145 32.87 13.51 -6.48
CA GLN A 145 32.22 14.33 -7.50
C GLN A 145 32.00 13.59 -8.82
N GLU A 146 30.74 13.51 -9.24
CA GLU A 146 30.29 13.41 -10.63
C GLU A 146 31.34 12.84 -11.59
N ALA A 147 31.58 11.53 -11.50
CA ALA A 147 32.33 10.85 -12.55
C ALA A 147 31.56 11.05 -13.87
N PRO A 148 32.21 11.53 -14.94
CA PRO A 148 31.52 11.79 -16.20
C PRO A 148 30.84 10.51 -16.70
N GLY A 149 29.52 10.58 -16.87
CA GLY A 149 28.68 9.47 -17.36
C GLY A 149 27.66 8.90 -16.37
N ILE A 150 27.67 9.27 -15.09
CA ILE A 150 26.64 8.83 -14.13
C ILE A 150 25.42 9.77 -14.18
N PRO A 151 24.20 9.28 -14.48
CA PRO A 151 22.99 10.11 -14.43
C PRO A 151 22.78 10.70 -13.04
N SER A 152 22.37 11.97 -12.96
CA SER A 152 21.93 12.54 -11.69
C SER A 152 20.74 11.74 -11.12
N LEU A 153 20.56 11.75 -9.80
CA LEU A 153 19.43 11.05 -9.17
C LEU A 153 18.09 11.49 -9.76
N LYS A 154 17.91 12.80 -9.98
CA LYS A 154 16.73 13.35 -10.65
C LYS A 154 16.52 12.70 -12.03
N ARG A 155 17.58 12.56 -12.82
CA ARG A 155 17.50 11.91 -14.14
C ARG A 155 17.15 10.43 -14.01
N ALA A 156 17.73 9.70 -13.07
CA ALA A 156 17.41 8.30 -12.81
C ALA A 156 15.93 8.10 -12.42
N LEU A 157 15.42 8.95 -11.51
CA LEU A 157 14.00 8.94 -11.12
C LEU A 157 13.09 9.23 -12.31
N GLU A 158 13.42 10.21 -13.15
CA GLU A 158 12.63 10.54 -14.34
C GLU A 158 12.64 9.39 -15.37
N VAL A 159 13.77 8.72 -15.57
CA VAL A 159 13.86 7.54 -16.45
C VAL A 159 12.96 6.43 -15.94
N ILE A 160 13.07 6.06 -14.66
CA ILE A 160 12.24 5.01 -14.06
C ILE A 160 10.74 5.32 -14.23
N VAL A 161 10.33 6.56 -13.95
CA VAL A 161 8.91 6.95 -14.09
C VAL A 161 8.45 6.84 -15.53
N ARG A 162 9.20 7.39 -16.49
CA ARG A 162 8.83 7.36 -17.91
C ARG A 162 8.76 5.93 -18.45
N GLU A 163 9.75 5.11 -18.14
CA GLU A 163 9.79 3.72 -18.59
C GLU A 163 8.67 2.88 -17.96
N SER A 164 8.39 3.08 -16.66
CA SER A 164 7.28 2.40 -15.99
C SER A 164 5.93 2.80 -16.58
N VAL A 165 5.73 4.08 -16.95
CA VAL A 165 4.51 4.54 -17.63
C VAL A 165 4.36 3.90 -19.00
N THR A 166 5.45 3.80 -19.78
CA THR A 166 5.42 3.10 -21.07
C THR A 166 5.11 1.62 -20.89
N PHE A 167 5.77 0.96 -19.93
CA PHE A 167 5.60 -0.47 -19.66
C PHE A 167 4.18 -0.80 -19.20
N ASN A 168 3.60 -0.03 -18.27
CA ASN A 168 2.22 -0.22 -17.82
C ASN A 168 1.22 -0.11 -18.98
N GLY A 169 1.42 0.85 -19.90
CA GLY A 169 0.57 0.98 -21.09
C GLY A 169 0.65 -0.22 -22.03
N GLN A 170 1.82 -0.84 -22.15
CA GLN A 170 1.98 -2.09 -22.91
C GLN A 170 1.31 -3.27 -22.18
N LEU A 171 1.51 -3.36 -20.86
CA LEU A 171 1.01 -4.43 -20.01
C LEU A 171 -0.52 -4.55 -20.03
N GLN A 172 -1.23 -3.41 -20.04
CA GLN A 172 -2.69 -3.38 -20.14
C GLN A 172 -3.22 -4.05 -21.42
N GLN A 173 -2.41 -4.12 -22.48
CA GLN A 173 -2.79 -4.72 -23.77
C GLN A 173 -2.48 -6.23 -23.85
N VAL A 174 -1.79 -6.79 -22.86
CA VAL A 174 -1.40 -8.21 -22.87
C VAL A 174 -2.59 -9.08 -22.50
N LEU A 175 -3.05 -9.89 -23.45
CA LEU A 175 -4.05 -10.94 -23.19
C LEU A 175 -3.48 -11.97 -22.22
N ASN A 176 -4.24 -12.27 -21.17
CA ASN A 176 -3.83 -13.15 -20.09
C ASN A 176 -4.99 -14.02 -19.60
N LEU A 177 -4.76 -14.80 -18.55
CA LEU A 177 -5.76 -15.74 -18.04
C LEU A 177 -6.94 -15.06 -17.33
N SER A 178 -6.82 -13.78 -16.96
CA SER A 178 -7.93 -12.95 -16.48
C SER A 178 -8.73 -12.27 -17.60
N GLY A 179 -8.26 -12.33 -18.86
CA GLY A 179 -8.91 -11.73 -20.04
C GLY A 179 -8.00 -10.76 -20.80
N GLY A 180 -8.61 -9.84 -21.53
CA GLY A 180 -8.00 -8.69 -22.21
C GLY A 180 -8.37 -7.34 -21.57
N PRO A 181 -7.98 -6.21 -22.19
CA PRO A 181 -8.11 -4.88 -21.59
C PRO A 181 -9.55 -4.47 -21.27
N LEU A 182 -10.55 -5.05 -21.93
CA LEU A 182 -11.96 -4.67 -21.81
C LEU A 182 -12.83 -5.72 -21.12
N ASP A 183 -12.30 -6.91 -20.83
CA ASP A 183 -13.07 -8.06 -20.34
C ASP A 183 -12.39 -8.81 -19.18
N GLY A 184 -11.52 -8.13 -18.43
CA GLY A 184 -11.02 -8.60 -17.13
C GLY A 184 -9.51 -8.69 -16.99
N GLY A 185 -8.77 -8.66 -18.11
CA GLY A 185 -7.32 -8.85 -18.15
C GLY A 185 -6.51 -7.83 -17.36
N LEU A 186 -7.07 -6.67 -17.05
CA LEU A 186 -6.40 -5.67 -16.20
C LEU A 186 -6.25 -6.14 -14.75
N GLY A 187 -7.11 -7.04 -14.29
CA GLY A 187 -7.06 -7.67 -12.96
C GLY A 187 -6.01 -8.79 -12.83
N GLU A 188 -5.21 -9.07 -13.87
CA GLU A 188 -4.12 -10.05 -13.74
C GLU A 188 -3.07 -9.56 -12.72
N PRO A 189 -2.77 -10.36 -11.68
CA PRO A 189 -1.93 -9.89 -10.58
C PRO A 189 -0.48 -9.62 -10.99
N LYS A 190 0.09 -10.50 -11.82
CA LYS A 190 1.52 -10.50 -12.12
C LYS A 190 1.86 -10.96 -13.54
N PHE A 191 3.05 -10.56 -13.98
CA PHE A 191 3.59 -10.80 -15.31
C PHE A 191 5.07 -11.21 -15.23
N LEU A 192 5.56 -11.86 -16.28
CA LEU A 192 6.98 -12.14 -16.41
C LEU A 192 7.76 -10.84 -16.62
N VAL A 193 9.03 -10.86 -16.24
CA VAL A 193 9.92 -9.69 -16.26
C VAL A 193 10.34 -9.23 -17.66
N ASP A 194 9.97 -9.98 -18.69
CA ASP A 194 10.10 -9.59 -20.10
C ASP A 194 8.84 -8.89 -20.64
N GLY A 195 7.80 -8.73 -19.81
CA GLY A 195 6.52 -8.15 -20.17
C GLY A 195 5.50 -9.16 -20.72
N SER A 196 5.85 -10.45 -20.79
CA SER A 196 4.90 -11.49 -21.20
C SER A 196 3.99 -11.94 -20.06
N ARG A 197 2.87 -12.58 -20.42
CA ARG A 197 1.87 -13.08 -19.47
C ARG A 197 2.41 -14.23 -18.60
N PHE A 198 1.92 -14.31 -17.37
CA PHE A 198 2.16 -15.46 -16.49
C PHE A 198 1.02 -16.48 -16.65
N ASP A 199 1.31 -17.63 -17.27
CA ASP A 199 0.29 -18.68 -17.57
C ASP A 199 0.15 -19.74 -16.46
N GLY A 200 0.86 -19.60 -15.33
CA GLY A 200 0.78 -20.54 -14.22
C GLY A 200 -0.53 -20.42 -13.41
N PRO A 201 -0.89 -21.45 -12.62
CA PRO A 201 -1.95 -21.34 -11.63
C PRO A 201 -1.66 -20.20 -10.65
N TRP A 202 -2.68 -19.38 -10.35
CA TRP A 202 -2.56 -18.25 -9.45
C TRP A 202 -3.94 -17.79 -8.97
N ARG A 203 -3.98 -17.10 -7.83
CA ARG A 203 -5.19 -16.46 -7.30
C ARG A 203 -5.46 -15.17 -8.04
N ARG A 204 -6.23 -15.28 -9.13
CA ARG A 204 -6.64 -14.20 -10.05
C ARG A 204 -8.17 -14.15 -10.17
N PRO A 205 -8.77 -12.98 -10.47
CA PRO A 205 -8.12 -11.67 -10.56
C PRO A 205 -7.81 -11.07 -9.19
N GLN A 206 -6.99 -10.01 -9.17
CA GLN A 206 -6.80 -9.11 -8.03
C GLN A 206 -7.11 -7.69 -8.48
N ASN A 207 -8.30 -7.20 -8.11
CA ASN A 207 -8.85 -5.95 -8.63
C ASN A 207 -8.39 -4.69 -7.88
N ASP A 208 -7.40 -4.81 -6.99
CA ASP A 208 -6.67 -3.68 -6.39
C ASP A 208 -5.59 -3.14 -7.35
N GLY A 209 -4.98 -4.00 -8.17
CA GLY A 209 -3.93 -3.65 -9.12
C GLY A 209 -4.30 -2.49 -10.07
N PRO A 210 -5.38 -2.60 -10.86
CA PRO A 210 -5.86 -1.53 -11.73
C PRO A 210 -6.11 -0.21 -11.00
N ALA A 211 -6.68 -0.26 -9.79
CA ALA A 211 -6.94 0.94 -9.01
C ALA A 211 -5.64 1.66 -8.61
N ILE A 212 -4.66 0.91 -8.10
CA ILE A 212 -3.36 1.44 -7.70
C ILE A 212 -2.59 1.99 -8.91
N ARG A 213 -2.64 1.30 -10.05
CA ARG A 213 -2.02 1.74 -11.32
C ARG A 213 -2.66 3.03 -11.83
N ALA A 214 -3.99 3.12 -11.85
CA ALA A 214 -4.70 4.36 -12.20
C ALA A 214 -4.26 5.54 -11.34
N SER A 215 -4.23 5.37 -10.01
CA SER A 215 -3.77 6.43 -9.09
C SER A 215 -2.30 6.83 -9.36
N ALA A 216 -1.42 5.88 -9.70
CA ALA A 216 -0.03 6.21 -10.07
C ALA A 216 0.06 7.01 -11.37
N MET A 217 -0.71 6.64 -12.41
CA MET A 217 -0.75 7.36 -13.68
C MET A 217 -1.36 8.76 -13.52
N ILE A 218 -2.42 8.90 -12.72
CA ILE A 218 -3.02 10.20 -12.38
C ILE A 218 -2.03 11.07 -11.61
N GLN A 219 -1.30 10.50 -10.64
CA GLN A 219 -0.26 11.21 -9.91
C GLN A 219 0.82 11.74 -10.85
N TYR A 220 1.25 10.95 -11.84
CA TYR A 220 2.23 11.39 -12.82
C TYR A 220 1.69 12.47 -13.75
N ALA A 221 0.45 12.35 -14.24
CA ALA A 221 -0.19 13.39 -15.04
C ALA A 221 -0.24 14.74 -14.29
N ARG A 222 -0.64 14.73 -13.01
CA ARG A 222 -0.64 15.93 -12.15
C ARG A 222 0.76 16.48 -11.91
N HIS A 223 1.76 15.60 -11.75
CA HIS A 223 3.17 16.00 -11.65
C HIS A 223 3.62 16.72 -12.92
N LEU A 224 3.32 16.19 -14.12
CA LEU A 224 3.69 16.84 -15.38
C LEU A 224 3.04 18.24 -15.50
N ILE A 225 1.74 18.35 -15.25
CA ILE A 225 1.01 19.63 -15.31
C ILE A 225 1.60 20.66 -14.34
N SER A 226 1.99 20.24 -13.14
CA SER A 226 2.50 21.17 -12.11
C SER A 226 3.98 21.54 -12.26
N ARG A 227 4.78 20.72 -12.96
CA ARG A 227 6.25 20.87 -12.97
C ARG A 227 6.84 21.23 -14.32
N ARG A 228 6.13 21.03 -15.42
CA ARG A 228 6.65 21.27 -16.77
C ARG A 228 6.16 22.62 -17.30
N PRO A 229 7.04 23.45 -17.91
CA PRO A 229 6.69 24.80 -18.32
C PRO A 229 5.83 24.87 -19.58
N ASN A 230 5.95 23.89 -20.48
CA ASN A 230 5.17 23.85 -21.72
C ASN A 230 3.92 22.98 -21.55
N LEU A 231 2.81 23.60 -21.15
CA LEU A 231 1.56 22.90 -20.90
C LEU A 231 0.93 22.29 -22.16
N GLU A 232 1.16 22.85 -23.33
CA GLU A 232 0.67 22.30 -24.60
C GLU A 232 1.29 20.92 -24.84
N GLN A 233 2.62 20.82 -24.79
CA GLN A 233 3.33 19.54 -24.92
C GLN A 233 2.97 18.55 -23.81
N VAL A 234 2.70 19.04 -22.60
CA VAL A 234 2.24 18.18 -21.49
C VAL A 234 0.87 17.60 -21.80
N PHE A 235 -0.08 18.41 -22.26
CA PHE A 235 -1.41 17.93 -22.62
C PHE A 235 -1.37 17.01 -23.83
N ASP A 236 -0.51 17.24 -24.82
CA ASP A 236 -0.30 16.32 -25.94
C ASP A 236 0.20 14.95 -25.45
N PHE A 237 1.19 14.94 -24.55
CA PHE A 237 1.68 13.69 -23.96
C PHE A 237 0.59 12.95 -23.18
N ILE A 238 -0.16 13.67 -22.34
CA ILE A 238 -1.27 13.10 -21.56
C ILE A 238 -2.33 12.53 -22.50
N ALA A 239 -2.73 13.28 -23.53
CA ALA A 239 -3.71 12.87 -24.52
C ALA A 239 -3.28 11.64 -25.35
N ALA A 240 -1.97 11.47 -25.58
CA ALA A 240 -1.44 10.36 -26.34
C ALA A 240 -1.23 9.08 -25.51
N HIS A 241 -1.01 9.19 -24.19
CA HIS A 241 -0.56 8.04 -23.39
C HIS A 241 -1.36 7.77 -22.12
N LEU A 242 -1.92 8.78 -21.48
CA LEU A 242 -2.49 8.65 -20.13
C LEU A 242 -4.01 8.80 -20.12
N TYR A 243 -4.53 9.89 -20.67
CA TYR A 243 -5.95 10.23 -20.64
C TYR A 243 -6.33 11.21 -21.75
N HIS A 244 -7.43 10.91 -22.43
CA HIS A 244 -8.13 11.82 -23.33
C HIS A 244 -9.62 11.51 -23.25
N ARG A 245 -10.46 12.54 -23.11
CA ARG A 245 -11.92 12.39 -22.93
C ARG A 245 -12.60 11.56 -24.03
N ASP A 246 -12.07 11.60 -25.24
CA ASP A 246 -12.65 10.92 -26.41
C ASP A 246 -11.92 9.60 -26.76
N ASN A 247 -10.95 9.17 -25.94
CA ASN A 247 -10.24 7.91 -26.15
C ASN A 247 -10.26 7.05 -24.88
N PRO A 248 -11.23 6.12 -24.77
CA PRO A 248 -11.35 5.27 -23.59
C PRO A 248 -10.30 4.17 -23.50
N GLN A 249 -9.43 4.02 -24.51
CA GLN A 249 -8.39 2.98 -24.56
C GLN A 249 -7.06 3.44 -23.96
N LEU A 250 -7.00 4.62 -23.33
CA LEU A 250 -5.81 5.13 -22.66
C LEU A 250 -5.71 4.64 -21.22
N GLN A 251 -4.49 4.68 -20.68
CA GLN A 251 -4.15 3.94 -19.46
C GLN A 251 -5.05 4.25 -18.27
N ILE A 252 -5.30 5.54 -18.00
CA ILE A 252 -6.13 5.96 -16.88
C ILE A 252 -7.58 5.50 -17.11
N GLN A 253 -8.12 5.67 -18.31
CA GLN A 253 -9.52 5.36 -18.59
C GLN A 253 -9.77 3.84 -18.55
N LEU A 254 -8.87 3.03 -19.12
CA LEU A 254 -8.95 1.57 -19.07
C LEU A 254 -9.03 1.04 -17.63
N ASP A 255 -8.14 1.50 -16.75
CA ASP A 255 -8.13 1.02 -15.36
C ASP A 255 -9.35 1.54 -14.58
N ILE A 256 -9.75 2.81 -14.76
CA ILE A 256 -10.93 3.36 -14.07
C ILE A 256 -12.22 2.68 -14.53
N ASP A 257 -12.39 2.42 -15.83
CA ASP A 257 -13.55 1.70 -16.35
C ASP A 257 -13.55 0.24 -15.89
N HIS A 258 -12.37 -0.41 -15.79
CA HIS A 258 -12.27 -1.73 -15.18
C HIS A 258 -12.70 -1.70 -13.72
N VAL A 259 -12.19 -0.76 -12.92
CA VAL A 259 -12.57 -0.60 -11.51
C VAL A 259 -14.07 -0.39 -11.38
N CYS A 260 -14.68 0.52 -12.14
CA CYS A 260 -16.10 0.81 -12.03
C CYS A 260 -17.00 -0.36 -12.47
N ARG A 261 -16.54 -1.20 -13.40
CA ARG A 261 -17.27 -2.41 -13.81
C ARG A 261 -17.06 -3.60 -12.88
N SER A 262 -15.88 -3.73 -12.26
CA SER A 262 -15.47 -4.94 -11.54
C SER A 262 -15.42 -4.82 -10.02
N TRP A 263 -15.68 -3.64 -9.43
CA TRP A 263 -15.51 -3.43 -7.99
C TRP A 263 -16.30 -4.40 -7.10
N SER A 264 -17.46 -4.88 -7.59
CA SER A 264 -18.31 -5.85 -6.89
C SER A 264 -18.13 -7.29 -7.36
N GLU A 265 -17.33 -7.54 -8.39
CA GLU A 265 -17.07 -8.87 -8.94
C GLU A 265 -16.12 -9.67 -8.02
N PRO A 266 -16.06 -11.01 -8.15
CA PRO A 266 -15.14 -11.85 -7.39
C PRO A 266 -13.69 -11.37 -7.54
N SER A 267 -12.97 -11.26 -6.42
CA SER A 267 -11.55 -10.87 -6.40
C SER A 267 -10.80 -11.61 -5.30
N SER A 268 -9.54 -11.93 -5.57
CA SER A 268 -8.58 -12.31 -4.53
C SER A 268 -8.12 -11.07 -3.75
N ASP A 269 -7.71 -11.26 -2.49
CA ASP A 269 -7.16 -10.21 -1.65
C ASP A 269 -5.70 -9.88 -2.01
N LEU A 270 -5.17 -8.79 -1.42
CA LEU A 270 -3.77 -8.37 -1.60
C LEU A 270 -2.73 -9.40 -1.14
N TRP A 271 -3.15 -10.39 -0.35
CA TRP A 271 -2.29 -11.49 0.08
C TRP A 271 -2.33 -12.69 -0.85
N GLU A 272 -3.16 -12.62 -1.89
CA GLU A 272 -3.27 -13.64 -2.93
C GLU A 272 -3.76 -14.98 -2.38
N GLU A 273 -4.61 -14.96 -1.36
CA GLU A 273 -4.98 -16.14 -0.57
C GLU A 273 -6.49 -16.31 -0.44
N VAL A 274 -7.24 -15.21 -0.36
CA VAL A 274 -8.66 -15.21 -0.01
C VAL A 274 -9.50 -14.61 -1.12
N GLU A 275 -10.51 -15.35 -1.57
CA GLU A 275 -11.46 -14.88 -2.57
C GLU A 275 -12.75 -14.41 -1.90
N ALA A 276 -13.27 -13.26 -2.34
CA ALA A 276 -14.53 -12.71 -1.85
C ALA A 276 -15.32 -12.04 -2.98
N ASN A 277 -16.64 -11.95 -2.77
CA ASN A 277 -17.59 -11.32 -3.69
C ASN A 277 -18.07 -9.96 -3.18
N TYR A 278 -18.81 -9.24 -4.03
CA TYR A 278 -19.53 -8.01 -3.65
C TYR A 278 -18.63 -6.93 -3.06
N GLY A 279 -17.39 -6.79 -3.56
CA GLY A 279 -16.41 -5.86 -3.00
C GLY A 279 -16.04 -6.25 -1.57
N GLY A 280 -15.80 -7.54 -1.34
CA GLY A 280 -15.64 -8.16 -0.02
C GLY A 280 -14.29 -7.95 0.64
N HIS A 281 -13.33 -7.26 0.02
CA HIS A 281 -12.03 -6.97 0.64
C HIS A 281 -11.91 -5.49 0.95
N PHE A 282 -11.75 -5.14 2.24
CA PHE A 282 -11.67 -3.74 2.67
C PHE A 282 -10.54 -2.98 1.96
N TYR A 283 -9.36 -3.61 1.85
CA TYR A 283 -8.22 -3.02 1.16
C TYR A 283 -8.52 -2.71 -0.31
N THR A 284 -8.99 -3.71 -1.06
CA THR A 284 -9.30 -3.59 -2.48
C THR A 284 -10.35 -2.51 -2.72
N LEU A 285 -11.42 -2.51 -1.93
CA LEU A 285 -12.50 -1.54 -2.08
C LEU A 285 -12.05 -0.10 -1.74
N MET A 286 -11.22 0.07 -0.72
CA MET A 286 -10.64 1.37 -0.37
C MET A 286 -9.77 1.93 -1.51
N VAL A 287 -8.88 1.12 -2.11
CA VAL A 287 -8.03 1.61 -3.22
C VAL A 287 -8.82 1.84 -4.51
N GLN A 288 -9.82 1.02 -4.81
CA GLN A 288 -10.77 1.24 -5.92
C GLN A 288 -11.54 2.54 -5.76
N ARG A 289 -12.09 2.78 -4.56
CA ARG A 289 -12.74 4.04 -4.22
C ARG A 289 -11.78 5.22 -4.42
N LYS A 290 -10.55 5.10 -3.91
CA LYS A 290 -9.51 6.14 -4.03
C LYS A 290 -9.18 6.45 -5.49
N SER A 291 -9.06 5.46 -6.37
CA SER A 291 -8.74 5.69 -7.78
C SER A 291 -9.87 6.40 -8.53
N VAL A 292 -11.13 6.04 -8.26
CA VAL A 292 -12.29 6.74 -8.84
C VAL A 292 -12.37 8.18 -8.35
N GLN A 293 -12.12 8.42 -7.06
CA GLN A 293 -12.04 9.76 -6.49
C GLN A 293 -10.89 10.58 -7.12
N ASP A 294 -9.69 9.98 -7.26
CA ASP A 294 -8.54 10.62 -7.90
C ASP A 294 -8.83 11.01 -9.35
N PHE A 295 -9.53 10.16 -10.08
CA PHE A 295 -9.95 10.42 -11.46
C PHE A 295 -10.92 11.59 -11.55
N LEU A 296 -11.94 11.62 -10.70
CA LEU A 296 -12.89 12.73 -10.62
C LEU A 296 -12.19 14.05 -10.27
N ASP A 297 -11.28 14.05 -9.31
CA ASP A 297 -10.55 15.26 -8.92
C ASP A 297 -9.54 15.71 -9.99
N PHE A 298 -8.90 14.77 -10.66
CA PHE A 298 -8.01 15.05 -11.79
C PHE A 298 -8.78 15.68 -12.94
N THR A 299 -9.85 15.04 -13.40
CA THR A 299 -10.63 15.53 -14.53
C THR A 299 -11.30 16.87 -14.27
N ARG A 300 -11.83 17.12 -13.06
CA ARG A 300 -12.34 18.46 -12.66
C ARG A 300 -11.28 19.55 -12.70
N SER A 301 -10.00 19.20 -12.49
CA SER A 301 -8.89 20.16 -12.55
C SER A 301 -8.43 20.49 -13.98
N LEU A 302 -8.89 19.74 -14.98
CA LEU A 302 -8.58 19.99 -16.38
C LEU A 302 -9.46 21.09 -16.98
N PRO A 303 -9.02 21.75 -18.07
CA PRO A 303 -9.87 22.61 -18.88
C PRO A 303 -11.19 21.92 -19.26
N SER A 304 -12.29 22.67 -19.33
CA SER A 304 -13.65 22.12 -19.50
C SER A 304 -13.79 21.27 -20.77
N GLU A 305 -13.08 21.63 -21.84
CA GLU A 305 -13.08 20.87 -23.09
C GLU A 305 -12.35 19.52 -23.00
N LYS A 306 -11.60 19.24 -21.92
CA LYS A 306 -10.88 17.97 -21.67
C LYS A 306 -11.56 17.07 -20.62
N GLN A 307 -12.64 17.55 -20.00
CA GLN A 307 -13.37 16.78 -18.99
C GLN A 307 -14.27 15.72 -19.64
N PRO A 308 -14.50 14.57 -18.99
CA PRO A 308 -15.37 13.53 -19.52
C PRO A 308 -16.83 13.99 -19.48
N SER A 309 -17.66 13.47 -20.39
CA SER A 309 -19.10 13.80 -20.44
C SER A 309 -19.92 13.06 -19.37
N ASP A 310 -19.48 11.88 -18.94
CA ASP A 310 -20.23 11.03 -18.02
C ASP A 310 -19.60 11.02 -16.61
N GLN A 311 -19.61 12.17 -15.93
CA GLN A 311 -19.14 12.25 -14.54
C GLN A 311 -20.10 11.57 -13.55
N GLU A 312 -21.38 11.45 -13.93
CA GLU A 312 -22.44 10.91 -13.08
C GLU A 312 -22.25 9.41 -12.81
N TYR A 313 -21.83 8.63 -13.82
CA TYR A 313 -21.52 7.22 -13.66
C TYR A 313 -20.43 6.95 -12.59
N TYR A 314 -19.33 7.71 -12.62
CA TYR A 314 -18.24 7.56 -11.66
C TYR A 314 -18.66 8.00 -10.25
N LEU A 315 -19.42 9.09 -10.13
CA LEU A 315 -19.98 9.56 -8.85
C LEU A 315 -20.94 8.53 -8.24
N ALA A 316 -21.83 7.95 -9.04
CA ALA A 316 -22.74 6.91 -8.59
C ALA A 316 -22.01 5.65 -8.16
N THR A 317 -20.94 5.28 -8.86
CA THR A 317 -20.11 4.13 -8.49
C THR A 317 -19.36 4.37 -7.17
N LEU A 318 -18.80 5.56 -7.00
CA LEU A 318 -18.14 5.97 -5.77
C LEU A 318 -19.09 5.90 -4.56
N ALA A 319 -20.33 6.37 -4.72
CA ALA A 319 -21.35 6.31 -3.66
C ALA A 319 -21.69 4.86 -3.24
N LYS A 320 -21.75 3.93 -4.20
CA LYS A 320 -21.97 2.50 -3.90
C LYS A 320 -20.80 1.88 -3.13
N MET A 321 -19.57 2.25 -3.49
CA MET A 321 -18.39 1.82 -2.74
C MET A 321 -18.39 2.38 -1.31
N ASP A 322 -18.79 3.64 -1.13
CA ASP A 322 -18.94 4.28 0.19
C ASP A 322 -19.98 3.56 1.06
N GLU A 323 -21.16 3.26 0.51
CA GLU A 323 -22.19 2.47 1.20
C GLU A 323 -21.68 1.09 1.58
N ARG A 324 -20.96 0.42 0.67
CA ARG A 324 -20.40 -0.90 0.93
C ARG A 324 -19.32 -0.87 2.01
N LEU A 325 -18.44 0.13 2.04
CA LEU A 325 -17.39 0.27 3.05
C LEU A 325 -17.94 0.31 4.48
N GLU A 326 -19.11 0.92 4.69
CA GLU A 326 -19.73 0.98 6.01
C GLU A 326 -20.09 -0.40 6.58
N HIS A 327 -20.29 -1.42 5.74
CA HIS A 327 -20.59 -2.79 6.19
C HIS A 327 -19.40 -3.50 6.84
N PHE A 328 -18.18 -3.03 6.60
CA PHE A 328 -16.97 -3.61 7.21
C PHE A 328 -16.82 -3.21 8.68
N TRP A 329 -17.54 -2.19 9.15
CA TRP A 329 -17.48 -1.82 10.56
C TRP A 329 -18.22 -2.86 11.41
N ASN A 330 -17.52 -3.43 12.40
CA ASN A 330 -18.07 -4.37 13.38
C ASN A 330 -18.05 -3.74 14.79
N PRO A 331 -19.04 -2.88 15.12
CA PRO A 331 -19.04 -2.10 16.37
C PRO A 331 -19.09 -2.96 17.63
N GLU A 332 -19.82 -4.07 17.60
CA GLU A 332 -19.97 -4.96 18.76
C GLU A 332 -18.91 -6.07 18.77
N GLY A 333 -17.99 -6.08 17.80
CA GLY A 333 -16.97 -7.10 17.67
C GLY A 333 -17.55 -8.51 17.56
N LEU A 334 -18.66 -8.68 16.83
CA LEU A 334 -19.34 -9.97 16.67
C LEU A 334 -18.42 -11.00 15.98
N PRO A 335 -18.43 -12.27 16.42
CA PRO A 335 -17.65 -13.34 15.80
C PRO A 335 -18.25 -13.85 14.49
N ALA A 336 -17.48 -14.71 13.80
CA ALA A 336 -17.88 -15.48 12.62
C ALA A 336 -18.38 -14.66 11.41
N ARG A 337 -17.93 -13.41 11.26
CA ARG A 337 -18.26 -12.51 10.15
C ARG A 337 -17.48 -12.81 8.86
N GLU A 338 -16.31 -13.43 8.95
CA GLU A 338 -15.46 -13.79 7.78
C GLU A 338 -15.47 -15.28 7.44
N GLY A 339 -16.37 -16.04 8.07
CA GLY A 339 -16.41 -17.49 8.02
C GLY A 339 -15.65 -18.16 9.17
N GLY A 340 -16.21 -19.26 9.69
CA GLY A 340 -15.75 -19.98 10.88
C GLY A 340 -16.93 -20.44 11.73
N ASN A 341 -16.74 -21.41 12.63
CA ASN A 341 -17.80 -21.87 13.53
C ASN A 341 -17.93 -20.91 14.72
N PRO A 342 -19.09 -20.24 14.94
CA PRO A 342 -19.30 -19.34 16.08
C PRO A 342 -19.25 -20.03 17.44
N GLU A 343 -19.57 -21.33 17.50
CA GLU A 343 -19.53 -22.13 18.74
C GLU A 343 -18.13 -22.65 19.07
N ASN A 344 -17.24 -22.69 18.07
CA ASN A 344 -15.90 -23.20 18.23
C ASN A 344 -14.95 -22.47 17.26
N PRO A 345 -14.47 -21.25 17.62
CA PRO A 345 -13.50 -20.50 16.83
C PRO A 345 -12.10 -21.15 16.93
N ASN A 346 -12.04 -22.48 16.82
CA ASN A 346 -10.80 -23.21 16.61
C ASN A 346 -10.26 -22.76 15.26
N ASN A 347 -9.11 -22.08 15.32
CA ASN A 347 -8.20 -21.62 14.27
C ASN A 347 -7.53 -20.27 14.62
N SER A 348 -7.82 -19.71 15.81
CA SER A 348 -7.09 -18.55 16.35
C SER A 348 -6.25 -18.97 17.56
N PHE A 349 -4.94 -18.77 17.49
CA PHE A 349 -4.00 -18.94 18.63
C PHE A 349 -4.31 -18.02 19.82
N VAL A 350 -5.23 -17.08 19.63
CA VAL A 350 -5.65 -16.09 20.63
C VAL A 350 -7.17 -16.20 20.86
N PRO A 351 -7.64 -16.09 22.11
CA PRO A 351 -9.06 -16.01 22.40
C PRO A 351 -9.74 -14.89 21.60
N PHE A 352 -10.96 -15.16 21.11
CA PHE A 352 -11.71 -14.15 20.40
C PHE A 352 -12.13 -13.03 21.37
N SER A 353 -11.66 -11.81 21.10
CA SER A 353 -12.10 -10.61 21.80
C SER A 353 -13.37 -10.05 21.13
N THR A 354 -14.20 -9.30 21.85
CA THR A 354 -15.42 -8.66 21.30
C THR A 354 -15.22 -7.15 21.11
N LYS A 355 -13.98 -6.66 21.07
CA LYS A 355 -13.75 -5.23 20.83
C LYS A 355 -14.17 -4.83 19.41
N PRO A 356 -14.63 -3.59 19.22
CA PRO A 356 -14.92 -3.04 17.90
C PRO A 356 -13.71 -3.14 16.97
N HIS A 357 -13.95 -3.43 15.69
CA HIS A 357 -12.91 -3.43 14.65
C HIS A 357 -13.52 -3.31 13.27
N ILE A 358 -12.68 -2.97 12.30
CA ILE A 358 -12.98 -3.09 10.88
C ILE A 358 -12.65 -4.53 10.46
N LEU A 359 -13.61 -5.20 9.85
CA LEU A 359 -13.42 -6.50 9.22
C LEU A 359 -12.53 -6.33 7.98
N PRO A 360 -11.46 -7.11 7.81
CA PRO A 360 -10.72 -7.12 6.54
C PRO A 360 -11.46 -7.76 5.38
N THR A 361 -12.29 -8.77 5.62
CA THR A 361 -12.99 -9.52 4.58
C THR A 361 -14.47 -9.73 4.92
N LEU A 362 -15.35 -9.53 3.94
CA LEU A 362 -16.77 -9.88 3.93
C LEU A 362 -17.03 -10.80 2.75
N ASP A 363 -18.11 -11.58 2.80
CA ASP A 363 -18.58 -12.38 1.66
C ASP A 363 -17.50 -13.30 1.07
N ARG A 364 -16.71 -13.91 1.96
CA ARG A 364 -15.64 -14.86 1.62
C ARG A 364 -16.23 -16.07 0.89
N VAL A 365 -15.65 -16.42 -0.25
CA VAL A 365 -16.07 -17.55 -1.09
C VAL A 365 -15.11 -18.73 -0.90
N ASP A 366 -13.81 -18.49 -1.10
CA ASP A 366 -12.76 -19.49 -0.99
C ASP A 366 -11.53 -18.91 -0.28
N GLY A 367 -10.54 -19.76 0.03
CA GLY A 367 -9.29 -19.37 0.65
C GLY A 367 -9.29 -19.42 2.16
N GLN A 368 -8.21 -18.90 2.74
CA GLN A 368 -7.95 -18.98 4.18
C GLN A 368 -9.01 -18.20 4.99
N PRO A 369 -9.70 -18.82 5.97
CA PRO A 369 -10.53 -18.07 6.90
C PRO A 369 -9.65 -17.21 7.83
N LYS A 370 -10.22 -16.10 8.33
CA LYS A 370 -9.56 -15.22 9.31
C LYS A 370 -10.37 -15.19 10.62
N PRO A 371 -10.26 -16.20 11.50
CA PRO A 371 -11.13 -16.35 12.67
C PRO A 371 -11.01 -15.20 13.68
N SER A 372 -9.84 -14.56 13.75
CA SER A 372 -9.62 -13.37 14.58
C SER A 372 -10.27 -12.11 14.01
N GLN A 373 -10.65 -12.14 12.72
CA GLN A 373 -11.24 -11.03 11.97
C GLN A 373 -10.39 -9.75 12.00
N VAL A 374 -9.06 -9.90 12.08
CA VAL A 374 -8.11 -8.79 12.00
C VAL A 374 -7.06 -9.07 10.94
N ASP A 375 -6.70 -8.03 10.19
CA ASP A 375 -5.64 -8.06 9.17
C ASP A 375 -5.03 -6.67 9.03
N THR A 376 -3.71 -6.62 8.95
CA THR A 376 -2.95 -5.38 8.71
C THR A 376 -3.30 -4.74 7.36
N ALA A 377 -3.89 -5.50 6.43
CA ALA A 377 -4.51 -4.98 5.21
C ALA A 377 -5.43 -3.78 5.46
N VAL A 378 -6.16 -3.74 6.59
CA VAL A 378 -6.99 -2.59 6.95
C VAL A 378 -6.15 -1.33 7.13
N LEU A 379 -5.06 -1.42 7.89
CA LEU A 379 -4.17 -0.27 8.13
C LEU A 379 -3.42 0.14 6.86
N LEU A 380 -3.03 -0.83 6.02
CA LEU A 380 -2.45 -0.56 4.70
C LEU A 380 -3.43 0.20 3.81
N ALA A 381 -4.71 -0.18 3.81
CA ALA A 381 -5.74 0.49 3.04
C ALA A 381 -5.87 1.96 3.45
N VAL A 382 -5.91 2.21 4.77
CA VAL A 382 -5.98 3.56 5.35
C VAL A 382 -4.76 4.39 4.95
N ASN A 383 -3.56 3.82 4.99
CA ASN A 383 -2.32 4.53 4.65
C ASN A 383 -2.21 4.80 3.14
N HIS A 384 -2.51 3.81 2.30
CA HIS A 384 -2.38 3.92 0.84
C HIS A 384 -3.46 4.80 0.21
N THR A 385 -4.56 5.05 0.92
CA THR A 385 -5.65 5.93 0.45
C THR A 385 -5.69 7.29 1.15
N ALA A 386 -4.71 7.57 2.00
CA ALA A 386 -4.62 8.82 2.75
C ALA A 386 -4.61 10.04 1.81
N GLY A 387 -5.42 11.05 2.18
CA GLY A 387 -5.57 12.28 1.41
C GLY A 387 -6.81 13.07 1.85
N SER A 388 -7.01 14.26 1.27
CA SER A 388 -8.12 15.16 1.66
C SER A 388 -9.51 14.58 1.45
N ASN A 389 -9.65 13.58 0.56
CA ASN A 389 -10.93 12.97 0.19
C ASN A 389 -11.10 11.55 0.76
N GLN A 390 -10.25 11.16 1.72
CA GLN A 390 -10.45 9.94 2.50
C GLN A 390 -11.66 10.14 3.44
N PRO A 391 -12.63 9.20 3.49
CA PRO A 391 -13.80 9.40 4.34
C PRO A 391 -13.44 9.47 5.81
N GLN A 392 -14.16 10.30 6.57
CA GLN A 392 -13.85 10.60 7.98
C GLN A 392 -13.76 9.35 8.86
N ASN A 393 -14.64 8.37 8.63
CA ASN A 393 -14.66 7.10 9.35
C ASN A 393 -13.41 6.24 9.10
N TRP A 394 -12.65 6.51 8.05
CA TRP A 394 -11.50 5.71 7.61
C TRP A 394 -10.18 6.50 7.64
N LEU A 395 -10.15 7.67 8.29
CA LEU A 395 -8.91 8.40 8.54
C LEU A 395 -8.03 7.65 9.55
N PRO A 396 -6.69 7.78 9.50
CA PRO A 396 -5.79 7.18 10.49
C PRO A 396 -6.15 7.49 11.95
N SER A 397 -6.73 8.67 12.19
CA SER A 397 -7.14 9.14 13.51
C SER A 397 -8.60 8.83 13.88
N SER A 398 -9.34 8.09 13.05
CA SER A 398 -10.74 7.77 13.34
C SER A 398 -10.85 6.71 14.44
N ASP A 399 -11.94 6.75 15.21
CA ASP A 399 -12.21 5.76 16.25
C ASP A 399 -12.22 4.33 15.69
N ARG A 400 -12.70 4.13 14.45
CA ARG A 400 -12.75 2.82 13.81
C ARG A 400 -11.35 2.25 13.52
N VAL A 401 -10.45 3.10 13.02
CA VAL A 401 -9.08 2.71 12.71
C VAL A 401 -8.29 2.49 14.00
N LEU A 402 -8.43 3.36 14.98
CA LEU A 402 -7.77 3.21 16.29
C LEU A 402 -8.24 1.95 17.04
N ALA A 403 -9.54 1.65 17.02
CA ALA A 403 -10.07 0.40 17.58
C ALA A 403 -9.51 -0.84 16.87
N THR A 404 -9.37 -0.78 15.55
CA THR A 404 -8.77 -1.88 14.77
C THR A 404 -7.28 -2.05 15.06
N LEU A 405 -6.54 -0.94 15.24
CA LEU A 405 -5.14 -0.98 15.66
C LEU A 405 -5.00 -1.62 17.07
N ASP A 406 -5.81 -1.22 18.04
CA ASP A 406 -5.82 -1.82 19.39
C ASP A 406 -6.07 -3.34 19.33
N ARG A 407 -6.98 -3.76 18.44
CA ARG A 407 -7.27 -5.18 18.17
C ARG A 407 -6.10 -5.93 17.54
N LEU A 408 -5.42 -5.36 16.55
CA LEU A 408 -4.21 -5.94 15.98
C LEU A 408 -3.10 -6.06 17.04
N VAL A 409 -2.94 -5.04 17.88
CA VAL A 409 -1.97 -5.08 18.98
C VAL A 409 -2.28 -6.20 19.96
N GLU A 410 -3.53 -6.30 20.43
CA GLU A 410 -4.00 -7.36 21.33
C GLU A 410 -3.70 -8.77 20.80
N VAL A 411 -3.91 -8.98 19.50
CA VAL A 411 -3.67 -10.28 18.84
C VAL A 411 -2.17 -10.59 18.72
N PHE A 412 -1.38 -9.65 18.19
CA PHE A 412 0.03 -9.93 17.90
C PHE A 412 0.94 -9.88 19.13
N GLU A 413 0.57 -9.19 20.20
CA GLU A 413 1.25 -9.28 21.51
C GLU A 413 1.24 -10.71 22.05
N GLN A 414 0.10 -11.40 21.90
CA GLN A 414 -0.06 -12.77 22.37
C GLN A 414 0.62 -13.78 21.42
N LEU A 415 0.46 -13.56 20.11
CA LEU A 415 0.92 -14.49 19.08
C LEU A 415 2.45 -14.54 18.96
N TYR A 416 3.13 -13.39 19.02
CA TYR A 416 4.56 -13.33 18.75
C TYR A 416 5.39 -13.23 20.04
N PRO A 417 6.19 -14.25 20.37
CA PRO A 417 7.04 -14.22 21.56
C PRO A 417 7.99 -13.00 21.62
N ILE A 418 8.40 -12.46 20.47
CA ILE A 418 9.25 -11.26 20.38
C ILE A 418 8.58 -10.00 20.96
N ASN A 419 7.25 -9.99 21.10
CA ASN A 419 6.49 -8.88 21.66
C ASN A 419 6.39 -8.91 23.20
N ARG A 420 6.71 -10.04 23.85
CA ARG A 420 6.51 -10.23 25.31
C ARG A 420 7.39 -9.34 26.20
N SER A 421 8.44 -8.73 25.67
CA SER A 421 9.41 -7.93 26.44
C SER A 421 9.28 -6.41 26.23
N LYS A 422 8.25 -5.93 25.53
CA LYS A 422 8.14 -4.51 25.15
C LYS A 422 7.22 -3.75 26.12
N GLN A 423 7.81 -2.92 26.97
CA GLN A 423 7.10 -2.09 27.96
C GLN A 423 6.54 -0.81 27.30
N GLY A 424 5.72 -0.95 26.26
CA GLY A 424 5.07 0.19 25.59
C GLY A 424 5.81 0.77 24.38
N THR A 425 6.93 0.19 23.95
CA THR A 425 7.49 0.40 22.62
C THR A 425 6.73 -0.44 21.59
N GLY A 426 6.43 0.13 20.42
CA GLY A 426 5.61 -0.52 19.37
C GLY A 426 5.95 -2.00 19.10
N ILE A 427 4.91 -2.78 18.81
CA ILE A 427 5.02 -4.24 18.65
C ILE A 427 5.27 -4.66 17.19
N ALA A 428 5.77 -5.87 16.99
CA ALA A 428 5.79 -6.48 15.67
C ALA A 428 4.38 -6.99 15.32
N ILE A 429 3.91 -6.68 14.10
CA ILE A 429 2.59 -7.03 13.58
C ILE A 429 2.80 -7.81 12.27
N GLY A 430 2.08 -8.91 12.09
CA GLY A 430 2.10 -9.73 10.86
C GLY A 430 1.01 -9.32 9.87
N ARG A 431 0.69 -10.18 8.89
CA ARG A 431 -0.46 -9.97 7.99
C ARG A 431 -1.77 -10.13 8.76
N TYR A 432 -2.10 -11.38 9.09
CA TYR A 432 -3.25 -11.79 9.88
C TYR A 432 -2.92 -13.14 10.57
N PRO A 433 -3.53 -13.48 11.71
CA PRO A 433 -3.24 -14.73 12.41
C PRO A 433 -3.94 -15.92 11.73
N VAL A 434 -3.19 -16.97 11.42
CA VAL A 434 -3.69 -18.25 10.87
C VAL A 434 -2.97 -19.42 11.50
N GLU A 435 -3.63 -20.58 11.62
CA GLU A 435 -2.96 -21.82 12.05
C GLU A 435 -1.81 -22.18 11.11
N SER A 436 -0.63 -22.45 11.67
CA SER A 436 0.58 -22.81 10.93
C SER A 436 0.59 -24.25 10.39
N ASN A 437 -0.57 -24.90 10.23
CA ASN A 437 -0.64 -26.29 9.75
C ASN A 437 -1.06 -26.44 8.28
N SER A 438 -1.36 -25.36 7.56
CA SER A 438 -1.39 -25.43 6.10
C SER A 438 0.05 -25.42 5.58
N ARG A 439 0.63 -26.63 5.49
CA ARG A 439 1.73 -26.88 4.56
C ARG A 439 1.35 -26.25 3.21
N ARG A 440 2.18 -25.29 2.77
CA ARG A 440 2.45 -24.91 1.38
C ARG A 440 1.23 -24.90 0.44
N PHE A 441 0.80 -23.72 0.02
CA PHE A 441 0.13 -23.56 -1.27
C PHE A 441 1.18 -23.34 -2.35
#